data_AF-A0A353M572-F1
#
_entry.id   AF-A0A353M572-F1
#
_cell.length_a   1.000
_cell.length_b   1.000
_cell.length_c   1.000
_cell.angle_alpha   90.00
_cell.angle_beta   90.00
_cell.angle_gamma   90.00
#
_symmetry.space_group_name_H-M   'P 1'
#
loop_
_entity.id
_entity.type
_entity.pdbx_description
1 polymer ?
#
loop_
_entity_poly.entity_id
_entity_poly.type
_entity_poly.pdbx_seq_one_letter_code
_entity_poly.pdbx_strand_id
1 'polypeptide(L)'
;MLRLIFCLLLTTSAYANDTTARSFESFLADIRTQAISQGISTTTLDQVFYGLTPNPKVIKFDRSQAEFSQNFWRYLGSRVSPYRLKNGKKLLREHQATFQHNYQKYGVPPHIIVAFWGLETNYGSNTGNLNLVRSLTTLSFDERRSAFFTTQLLALLKLIDDNKIPPDAQGSWAGAMGNV
;
A
#
# COMPACT_ATOMS: atom_id res chain seq x y z
N MET A 1 54.71 56.53 -6.82
CA MET A 1 54.24 55.43 -7.69
C MET A 1 54.20 54.15 -6.86
N LEU A 2 53.00 53.62 -6.56
CA LEU A 2 52.83 52.27 -6.04
C LEU A 2 51.49 51.73 -6.56
N ARG A 3 51.57 50.74 -7.46
CA ARG A 3 50.42 49.99 -7.99
C ARG A 3 50.02 48.96 -6.94
N LEU A 4 48.72 48.80 -6.66
CA LEU A 4 48.21 47.58 -6.03
C LEU A 4 47.02 47.02 -6.80
N ILE A 5 47.14 45.72 -7.05
CA ILE A 5 46.44 44.86 -8.00
C ILE A 5 45.02 44.54 -7.52
N PHE A 6 44.05 44.65 -8.43
CA PHE A 6 42.66 44.23 -8.21
C PHE A 6 42.56 42.71 -8.43
N CYS A 7 42.32 41.95 -7.36
CA CYS A 7 42.20 40.50 -7.42
C CYS A 7 40.73 40.12 -7.66
N LEU A 8 40.40 39.71 -8.88
CA LEU A 8 39.08 39.25 -9.29
C LEU A 8 38.89 37.79 -8.81
N LEU A 9 38.13 37.59 -7.73
CA LEU A 9 37.76 36.26 -7.25
C LEU A 9 36.61 35.71 -8.10
N LEU A 10 36.91 34.75 -8.98
CA LEU A 10 35.89 33.92 -9.62
C LEU A 10 35.33 32.94 -8.59
N THR A 11 34.09 33.16 -8.16
CA THR A 11 33.33 32.17 -7.39
C THR A 11 32.77 31.12 -8.33
N THR A 12 33.35 29.91 -8.33
CA THR A 12 32.73 28.73 -8.92
C THR A 12 31.65 28.23 -7.97
N SER A 13 30.38 28.37 -8.35
CA SER A 13 29.27 27.72 -7.64
C SER A 13 29.40 26.21 -7.82
N ALA A 14 29.87 25.51 -6.79
CA ALA A 14 29.79 24.06 -6.74
C ALA A 14 28.32 23.67 -6.51
N TYR A 15 27.68 23.08 -7.52
CA TYR A 15 26.43 22.38 -7.32
C TYR A 15 26.74 21.13 -6.49
N ALA A 16 26.34 21.12 -5.23
CA ALA A 16 26.32 19.90 -4.42
C ALA A 16 25.30 18.94 -5.05
N ASN A 17 25.80 17.95 -5.78
CA ASN A 17 24.99 16.83 -6.23
C ASN A 17 24.69 15.99 -4.97
N ASP A 18 23.44 15.99 -4.55
CA ASP A 18 22.97 15.28 -3.35
C ASP A 18 23.30 13.79 -3.46
N THR A 19 24.42 13.40 -2.85
CA THR A 19 25.01 12.06 -2.92
C THR A 19 24.46 11.17 -1.79
N THR A 20 23.41 11.62 -1.08
CA THR A 20 22.87 10.96 0.10
C THR A 20 21.61 10.11 -0.17
N ALA A 21 21.09 10.11 -1.40
CA ALA A 21 19.93 9.29 -1.76
C ALA A 21 20.29 7.80 -1.77
N ARG A 22 19.77 7.05 -0.79
CA ARG A 22 19.90 5.60 -0.69
C ARG A 22 19.39 4.91 -1.97
N SER A 23 20.19 4.00 -2.54
CA SER A 23 19.75 3.23 -3.73
C SER A 23 18.64 2.23 -3.39
N PHE A 24 17.77 1.95 -4.35
CA PHE A 24 16.69 0.98 -4.17
C PHE A 24 17.23 -0.45 -3.93
N GLU A 25 18.33 -0.79 -4.57
CA GLU A 25 19.01 -2.08 -4.43
C GLU A 25 19.56 -2.25 -3.02
N SER A 26 20.21 -1.21 -2.47
CA SER A 26 20.69 -1.23 -1.08
C SER A 26 19.53 -1.32 -0.09
N PHE A 27 18.39 -0.67 -0.38
CA PHE A 27 17.17 -0.80 0.40
C PHE A 27 16.63 -2.23 0.42
N LEU A 28 16.53 -2.88 -0.74
CA LEU A 28 16.10 -4.28 -0.83
C LEU A 28 17.04 -5.23 -0.06
N ALA A 29 18.34 -4.97 -0.05
CA ALA A 29 19.30 -5.75 0.73
C ALA A 29 19.04 -5.68 2.25
N ASP A 30 18.69 -4.50 2.78
CA ASP A 30 18.32 -4.36 4.19
C ASP A 30 17.00 -5.06 4.50
N ILE A 31 16.00 -4.91 3.63
CA ILE A 31 14.71 -5.60 3.80
C ILE A 31 14.93 -7.11 3.78
N ARG A 32 15.77 -7.62 2.88
CA ARG A 32 16.14 -9.04 2.84
C ARG A 32 16.76 -9.49 4.17
N THR A 33 17.68 -8.71 4.73
CA THR A 33 18.32 -9.01 6.02
C THR A 33 17.28 -9.06 7.16
N GLN A 34 16.37 -8.09 7.20
CA GLN A 34 15.28 -8.06 8.19
C GLN A 34 14.28 -9.20 8.02
N ALA A 35 13.95 -9.56 6.78
CA ALA A 35 13.02 -10.65 6.51
C ALA A 35 13.61 -12.01 6.92
N ILE A 36 14.88 -12.25 6.61
CA ILE A 36 15.60 -13.47 7.02
C ILE A 36 15.66 -13.57 8.54
N SER A 37 15.92 -12.48 9.27
CA SER A 37 15.94 -12.51 10.74
C SER A 37 14.57 -12.81 11.37
N GLN A 38 13.48 -12.65 10.60
CA GLN A 38 12.12 -13.06 10.97
C GLN A 38 11.74 -14.46 10.46
N GLY A 39 12.69 -15.22 9.91
CA GLY A 39 12.50 -16.59 9.47
C GLY A 39 11.83 -16.75 8.10
N ILE A 40 11.80 -15.70 7.28
CA ILE A 40 11.32 -15.78 5.89
C ILE A 40 12.41 -16.42 5.03
N SER A 41 12.04 -17.41 4.20
CA SER A 41 13.01 -18.14 3.39
C SER A 41 13.67 -17.27 2.31
N THR A 42 14.94 -17.57 2.00
CA THR A 42 15.65 -16.90 0.89
C THR A 42 14.98 -17.18 -0.45
N THR A 43 14.41 -18.37 -0.64
CA THR A 43 13.66 -18.74 -1.85
C THR A 43 12.48 -17.81 -2.11
N THR A 44 11.68 -17.53 -1.07
CA THR A 44 10.57 -16.56 -1.17
C THR A 44 11.08 -15.17 -1.55
N LEU A 45 12.16 -14.71 -0.90
CA LEU A 45 12.74 -13.39 -1.15
C LEU A 45 13.33 -13.27 -2.57
N ASP A 46 14.01 -14.31 -3.05
CA ASP A 46 14.54 -14.36 -4.42
C ASP A 46 13.42 -14.27 -5.44
N GLN A 47 12.31 -14.98 -5.22
CA GLN A 47 11.16 -14.95 -6.10
C GLN A 47 10.50 -13.57 -6.15
N VAL A 48 10.20 -12.97 -5.00
CA VAL A 48 9.40 -11.74 -4.91
C VAL A 48 10.20 -10.46 -5.18
N PHE A 49 11.52 -10.48 -5.01
CA PHE A 49 12.40 -9.34 -5.31
C PHE A 49 13.00 -9.39 -6.72
N TYR A 50 12.86 -10.49 -7.45
CA TYR A 50 13.36 -10.60 -8.81
C TYR A 50 12.75 -9.53 -9.73
N GLY A 51 13.60 -8.68 -10.32
CA GLY A 51 13.18 -7.61 -11.23
C GLY A 51 12.29 -6.54 -10.60
N LEU A 52 12.21 -6.49 -9.27
CA LEU A 52 11.35 -5.55 -8.56
C LEU A 52 11.85 -4.12 -8.78
N THR A 53 10.92 -3.20 -9.09
CA THR A 53 11.21 -1.77 -9.26
C THR A 53 10.13 -0.94 -8.58
N PRO A 54 10.44 0.26 -8.07
CA PRO A 54 9.43 1.16 -7.52
C PRO A 54 8.30 1.43 -8.52
N ASN A 55 7.10 1.72 -8.02
CA ASN A 55 5.95 2.12 -8.82
C ASN A 55 5.57 3.59 -8.55
N PRO A 56 5.92 4.54 -9.43
CA PRO A 56 5.60 5.96 -9.24
C PRO A 56 4.11 6.25 -9.06
N LYS A 57 3.22 5.40 -9.60
CA LYS A 57 1.77 5.57 -9.42
C LYS A 57 1.36 5.36 -7.96
N VAL A 58 2.01 4.45 -7.24
CA VAL A 58 1.73 4.18 -5.82
C VAL A 58 2.08 5.40 -4.97
N ILE A 59 3.24 6.03 -5.23
CA ILE A 59 3.64 7.29 -4.58
C ILE A 59 2.64 8.40 -4.87
N LYS A 60 2.18 8.52 -6.12
CA LYS A 60 1.15 9.50 -6.49
C LYS A 60 -0.12 9.28 -5.68
N PHE A 61 -0.66 8.06 -5.63
CA PHE A 61 -1.87 7.75 -4.87
C PHE A 61 -1.71 8.04 -3.39
N ASP A 62 -0.59 7.67 -2.80
CA ASP A 62 -0.29 7.92 -1.40
C ASP A 62 -0.32 9.42 -1.03
N ARG A 63 0.11 10.28 -1.96
CA ARG A 63 0.09 11.75 -1.84
C ARG A 63 -1.24 12.40 -2.24
N SER A 64 -2.15 11.68 -2.91
CA SER A 64 -3.38 12.25 -3.49
C SER A 64 -4.65 11.49 -3.09
N GLN A 65 -5.03 11.57 -1.82
CA GLN A 65 -6.28 10.97 -1.32
C GLN A 65 -7.48 11.85 -1.69
N ALA A 66 -8.32 11.36 -2.60
CA ALA A 66 -9.43 12.13 -3.17
C ALA A 66 -10.51 12.46 -2.14
N GLU A 67 -10.69 11.62 -1.12
CA GLU A 67 -11.70 11.76 -0.07
C GLU A 67 -11.56 13.06 0.70
N PHE A 68 -10.33 13.53 0.96
CA PHE A 68 -10.10 14.78 1.68
C PHE A 68 -10.44 16.04 0.86
N SER A 69 -10.71 15.88 -0.43
CA SER A 69 -11.09 16.98 -1.32
C SER A 69 -12.60 17.06 -1.59
N GLN A 70 -13.39 16.13 -1.05
CA GLN A 70 -14.84 16.05 -1.30
C GLN A 70 -15.65 16.69 -0.16
N ASN A 71 -16.74 17.37 -0.51
CA ASN A 71 -17.74 17.75 0.49
C ASN A 71 -18.56 16.54 0.96
N PHE A 72 -19.21 16.68 2.11
CA PHE A 72 -19.98 15.62 2.74
C PHE A 72 -21.01 14.97 1.80
N TRP A 73 -21.78 15.77 1.06
CA TRP A 73 -22.84 15.25 0.19
C TRP A 73 -22.30 14.45 -0.99
N ARG A 74 -21.20 14.90 -1.59
CA ARG A 74 -20.51 14.17 -2.66
C ARG A 74 -19.91 12.86 -2.13
N TYR A 75 -19.28 12.91 -0.97
CA TYR A 75 -18.76 11.71 -0.31
C TYR A 75 -19.89 10.71 -0.03
N LEU A 76 -20.96 11.15 0.64
CA LEU A 76 -22.11 10.33 0.98
C LEU A 76 -22.77 9.71 -0.26
N GLY A 77 -23.01 10.50 -1.31
CA GLY A 77 -23.60 10.00 -2.56
C GLY A 77 -22.73 8.96 -3.28
N SER A 78 -21.40 9.08 -3.16
CA SER A 78 -20.47 8.08 -3.71
C SER A 78 -20.44 6.78 -2.91
N ARG A 79 -20.77 6.82 -1.62
CA ARG A 79 -20.72 5.68 -0.68
C ARG A 79 -22.09 4.98 -0.56
N VAL A 80 -23.19 5.74 -0.52
CA VAL A 80 -24.57 5.23 -0.42
C VAL A 80 -25.25 5.34 -1.79
N SER A 81 -24.90 4.42 -2.70
CA SER A 81 -25.42 4.42 -4.07
C SER A 81 -26.59 3.45 -4.26
N PRO A 82 -27.48 3.67 -5.25
CA PRO A 82 -28.54 2.72 -5.59
C PRO A 82 -28.00 1.31 -5.88
N TYR A 83 -26.82 1.22 -6.50
CA TYR A 83 -26.11 -0.03 -6.73
C TYR A 83 -25.81 -0.76 -5.41
N ARG A 84 -25.18 -0.07 -4.45
CA ARG A 84 -24.81 -0.70 -3.17
C ARG A 84 -26.02 -1.08 -2.36
N LEU A 85 -27.06 -0.25 -2.34
CA LEU A 85 -28.32 -0.57 -1.65
C LEU A 85 -29.00 -1.82 -2.23
N LYS A 86 -29.07 -1.91 -3.56
CA LYS A 86 -29.67 -3.07 -4.26
C LYS A 86 -28.88 -4.35 -3.96
N ASN A 87 -27.57 -4.33 -4.17
CA ASN A 87 -26.73 -5.52 -4.02
C ASN A 87 -26.54 -5.93 -2.56
N GLY A 88 -26.42 -4.97 -1.64
CA GLY A 88 -26.34 -5.25 -0.20
C GLY A 88 -27.58 -5.97 0.31
N LYS A 89 -28.78 -5.52 -0.09
CA LYS A 89 -30.04 -6.23 0.24
C LYS A 89 -30.09 -7.64 -0.34
N LYS A 90 -29.55 -7.86 -1.55
CA LYS A 90 -29.45 -9.20 -2.15
C LYS A 90 -28.53 -10.09 -1.32
N LEU A 91 -27.30 -9.64 -1.05
CA LEU A 91 -26.28 -10.40 -0.35
C LEU A 91 -26.64 -10.70 1.10
N LEU A 92 -27.36 -9.79 1.77
CA LEU A 92 -27.92 -10.05 3.10
C LEU A 92 -28.86 -11.25 3.12
N ARG A 93 -29.72 -11.38 2.10
CA ARG A 93 -30.64 -12.53 1.99
C ARG A 93 -29.89 -13.80 1.59
N GLU A 94 -28.98 -13.68 0.64
CA GLU A 94 -28.21 -14.82 0.11
C GLU A 94 -27.33 -15.49 1.17
N HIS A 95 -26.68 -14.70 2.03
CA HIS A 95 -25.79 -15.21 3.07
C HIS A 95 -26.40 -15.17 4.48
N GLN A 96 -27.74 -15.18 4.59
CA GLN A 96 -28.44 -15.04 5.87
C GLN A 96 -27.96 -16.05 6.92
N ALA A 97 -27.77 -17.32 6.55
CA ALA A 97 -27.31 -18.36 7.47
C ALA A 97 -25.90 -18.07 8.02
N THR A 98 -24.97 -17.70 7.13
CA THR A 98 -23.59 -17.32 7.51
C THR A 98 -23.58 -16.12 8.43
N PHE A 99 -24.37 -15.09 8.12
CA PHE A 99 -24.43 -13.90 8.96
C PHE A 99 -25.10 -14.16 10.31
N GLN A 100 -26.11 -15.03 10.36
CA GLN A 100 -26.74 -15.43 11.62
C GLN A 100 -25.75 -16.17 12.52
N HIS A 101 -24.97 -17.09 11.96
CA HIS A 101 -23.90 -17.77 12.67
C HIS A 101 -22.86 -16.79 13.21
N ASN A 102 -22.39 -15.86 12.37
CA ASN A 102 -21.41 -14.84 12.78
C ASN A 102 -21.98 -13.88 13.83
N TYR A 103 -23.26 -13.52 13.74
CA TYR A 103 -23.92 -12.70 14.75
C TYR A 103 -23.98 -13.41 16.11
N GLN A 104 -24.32 -14.71 16.13
CA GLN A 104 -24.31 -15.50 17.37
C GLN A 104 -22.91 -15.62 17.97
N LYS A 105 -21.88 -15.78 17.12
CA LYS A 105 -20.51 -15.97 17.57
C LYS A 105 -19.82 -14.68 18.01
N TYR A 106 -20.03 -13.58 17.29
CA TYR A 106 -19.27 -12.34 17.44
C TYR A 106 -20.11 -11.12 17.82
N GLY A 107 -21.44 -11.21 17.79
CA GLY A 107 -22.36 -10.10 18.12
C GLY A 107 -22.46 -9.01 17.05
N VAL A 108 -21.80 -9.16 15.90
CA VAL A 108 -21.79 -8.13 14.83
C VAL A 108 -23.04 -8.26 13.96
N PRO A 109 -23.89 -7.21 13.85
CA PRO A 109 -25.09 -7.29 13.03
C PRO A 109 -24.78 -7.53 11.55
N PRO A 110 -25.55 -8.37 10.84
CA PRO A 110 -25.32 -8.71 9.43
C PRO A 110 -25.17 -7.51 8.49
N HIS A 111 -26.01 -6.47 8.70
CA HIS A 111 -26.01 -5.29 7.84
C HIS A 111 -24.74 -4.45 7.96
N ILE A 112 -24.03 -4.50 9.10
CA ILE A 112 -22.74 -3.84 9.27
C ILE A 112 -21.68 -4.51 8.40
N ILE A 113 -21.60 -5.85 8.46
CA ILE A 113 -20.65 -6.65 7.66
C ILE A 113 -20.87 -6.39 6.16
N VAL A 114 -22.13 -6.42 5.71
CA VAL A 114 -22.45 -6.18 4.30
C VAL A 114 -22.17 -4.73 3.89
N ALA A 115 -22.45 -3.75 4.76
CA ALA A 115 -22.11 -2.36 4.47
C ALA A 115 -20.60 -2.17 4.27
N PHE A 116 -19.78 -2.73 5.16
CA PHE A 116 -18.31 -2.72 5.03
C PHE A 116 -17.84 -3.38 3.73
N TRP A 117 -18.31 -4.59 3.45
CA TRP A 117 -17.95 -5.31 2.22
C TRP A 117 -18.29 -4.51 0.94
N GLY A 118 -19.43 -3.82 0.93
CA GLY A 118 -19.81 -2.94 -0.17
C GLY A 118 -18.92 -1.69 -0.29
N LEU A 119 -18.51 -1.11 0.83
CA LEU A 119 -17.69 0.11 0.86
C LEU A 119 -16.23 -0.16 0.49
N GLU A 120 -15.67 -1.29 0.94
CA GLU A 120 -14.27 -1.67 0.71
C GLU A 120 -14.04 -2.14 -0.72
N THR A 121 -14.83 -3.12 -1.18
CA THR A 121 -14.52 -3.84 -2.42
C THR A 121 -15.67 -3.94 -3.39
N ASN A 122 -16.76 -3.21 -3.12
CA ASN A 122 -17.99 -3.31 -3.89
C ASN A 122 -18.48 -4.77 -3.99
N TYR A 123 -18.45 -5.46 -2.85
CA TYR A 123 -18.81 -6.87 -2.74
C TYR A 123 -17.87 -7.81 -3.51
N GLY A 124 -16.57 -7.50 -3.52
CA GLY A 124 -15.53 -8.28 -4.19
C GLY A 124 -15.30 -7.95 -5.66
N SER A 125 -16.09 -7.07 -6.27
CA SER A 125 -15.88 -6.70 -7.68
C SER A 125 -14.71 -5.73 -7.89
N ASN A 126 -14.18 -5.14 -6.83
CA ASN A 126 -13.06 -4.19 -6.87
C ASN A 126 -12.14 -4.38 -5.67
N THR A 127 -11.20 -5.31 -5.77
CA THR A 127 -10.20 -5.59 -4.73
C THR A 127 -8.87 -4.87 -4.97
N GLY A 128 -8.76 -4.10 -6.06
CA GLY A 128 -7.52 -3.53 -6.56
C GLY A 128 -6.73 -4.50 -7.45
N ASN A 129 -5.81 -3.94 -8.25
CA ASN A 129 -5.09 -4.63 -9.31
C ASN A 129 -3.57 -4.36 -9.29
N LEU A 130 -3.06 -3.80 -8.20
CA LEU A 130 -1.64 -3.50 -8.04
C LEU A 130 -0.98 -4.66 -7.29
N ASN A 131 0.19 -5.10 -7.76
CA ASN A 131 0.97 -6.12 -7.06
C ASN A 131 1.32 -5.62 -5.64
N LEU A 132 0.97 -6.42 -4.63
CA LEU A 132 1.08 -6.04 -3.22
C LEU A 132 2.53 -5.86 -2.78
N VAL A 133 3.42 -6.80 -3.16
CA VAL A 133 4.85 -6.72 -2.83
C VAL A 133 5.44 -5.43 -3.40
N ARG A 134 5.21 -5.15 -4.68
CA ARG A 134 5.71 -3.94 -5.33
C ARG A 134 5.16 -2.67 -4.69
N SER A 135 3.89 -2.66 -4.32
CA SER A 135 3.24 -1.48 -3.71
C SER A 135 3.80 -1.20 -2.32
N LEU A 136 3.85 -2.21 -1.45
CA LEU A 136 4.40 -2.06 -0.10
C LEU A 136 5.90 -1.77 -0.12
N THR A 137 6.67 -2.40 -1.01
CA THR A 137 8.10 -2.10 -1.18
C THR A 137 8.32 -0.66 -1.64
N THR A 138 7.52 -0.18 -2.58
CA THR A 138 7.58 1.22 -3.04
C THR A 138 7.33 2.20 -1.90
N LEU A 139 6.35 1.93 -1.04
CA LEU A 139 5.99 2.80 0.08
C LEU A 139 6.91 2.65 1.29
N SER A 140 7.57 1.50 1.42
CA SER A 140 8.61 1.28 2.42
C SER A 140 9.90 2.02 2.05
N PHE A 141 10.17 2.15 0.74
CA PHE A 141 11.31 2.93 0.23
C PHE A 141 11.08 4.44 0.30
N ASP A 142 9.83 4.92 0.19
CA ASP A 142 9.49 6.34 0.35
C ASP A 142 9.53 6.77 1.83
N GLU A 143 10.20 7.88 2.11
CA GLU A 143 10.50 8.34 3.47
C GLU A 143 9.24 8.69 4.29
N ARG A 144 8.14 9.07 3.63
CA ARG A 144 6.97 9.67 4.32
C ARG A 144 6.36 8.75 5.38
N ARG A 145 6.29 7.45 5.09
CA ARG A 145 5.66 6.43 5.93
C ARG A 145 6.45 5.11 5.94
N SER A 146 7.74 5.19 5.64
CA SER A 146 8.63 4.04 5.45
C SER A 146 8.49 2.97 6.54
N ALA A 147 8.55 3.36 7.82
CA ALA A 147 8.48 2.42 8.93
C ALA A 147 7.16 1.64 8.98
N PHE A 148 6.03 2.31 8.77
CA PHE A 148 4.72 1.66 8.75
C PHE A 148 4.64 0.63 7.63
N PHE A 149 5.02 1.02 6.41
CA PHE A 149 4.92 0.14 5.26
C PHE A 149 5.97 -0.97 5.28
N THR A 150 7.12 -0.76 5.91
CA THR A 150 8.13 -1.80 6.12
C THR A 150 7.56 -2.91 7.00
N THR A 151 6.84 -2.57 8.08
CA THR A 151 6.12 -3.55 8.90
C THR A 151 5.09 -4.33 8.09
N GLN A 152 4.30 -3.65 7.24
CA GLN A 152 3.31 -4.32 6.38
C GLN A 152 3.97 -5.21 5.31
N LEU A 153 5.09 -4.77 4.74
CA LEU A 153 5.86 -5.54 3.76
C LEU A 153 6.38 -6.85 4.38
N LEU A 154 6.99 -6.77 5.56
CA LEU A 154 7.51 -7.95 6.26
C LEU A 154 6.37 -8.93 6.62
N ALA A 155 5.22 -8.43 7.06
CA ALA A 155 4.04 -9.26 7.30
C ALA A 155 3.53 -9.94 6.01
N LEU A 156 3.46 -9.21 4.90
CA LEU A 156 3.08 -9.78 3.60
C LEU A 156 4.07 -10.86 3.15
N LEU A 157 5.37 -10.60 3.26
CA LEU A 157 6.42 -11.56 2.89
C LEU A 157 6.30 -12.84 3.72
N LYS A 158 5.99 -12.72 5.02
CA LYS A 158 5.73 -13.88 5.88
C LYS A 158 4.51 -14.68 5.44
N LEU A 159 3.41 -14.00 5.08
CA LEU A 159 2.21 -14.68 4.58
C LEU A 159 2.45 -15.40 3.24
N ILE A 160 3.30 -14.84 2.38
CA ILE A 160 3.71 -15.49 1.13
C ILE A 160 4.56 -16.74 1.44
N ASP A 161 5.54 -16.61 2.33
CA ASP A 161 6.41 -17.71 2.75
C ASP A 161 5.62 -18.87 3.39
N ASP A 162 4.59 -18.54 4.17
CA ASP A 162 3.65 -19.50 4.77
C ASP A 162 2.60 -20.06 3.79
N ASN A 163 2.74 -19.76 2.49
CA ASN A 163 1.81 -20.15 1.41
C ASN A 163 0.35 -19.74 1.66
N LYS A 164 0.12 -18.65 2.42
CA LYS A 164 -1.22 -18.11 2.69
C LYS A 164 -1.68 -17.15 1.60
N ILE A 165 -0.74 -16.53 0.91
CA ILE A 165 -0.98 -15.53 -0.14
C ILE A 165 -0.03 -15.84 -1.30
N PRO A 166 -0.49 -15.81 -2.56
CA PRO A 166 0.40 -16.02 -3.69
C PRO A 166 1.36 -14.82 -3.86
N PRO A 167 2.60 -15.05 -4.35
CA PRO A 167 3.61 -14.01 -4.47
C PRO A 167 3.25 -12.89 -5.46
N ASP A 168 2.35 -13.17 -6.41
CA ASP A 168 1.83 -12.21 -7.38
C ASP A 168 0.51 -11.56 -6.94
N ALA A 169 0.09 -11.77 -5.68
CA ALA A 169 -1.16 -11.23 -5.13
C ALA A 169 -1.32 -9.74 -5.41
N GLN A 170 -2.55 -9.38 -5.75
CA GLN A 170 -2.96 -8.04 -6.11
C GLN A 170 -3.88 -7.43 -5.06
N GLY A 171 -3.83 -6.11 -4.95
CA GLY A 171 -4.76 -5.37 -4.13
C GLY A 171 -4.67 -3.87 -4.34
N SER A 172 -5.00 -3.12 -3.29
CA SER A 172 -4.92 -1.66 -3.29
C SER A 172 -3.48 -1.17 -3.33
N TRP A 173 -3.30 0.09 -3.71
CA TRP A 173 -1.98 0.73 -3.71
C TRP A 173 -1.32 0.76 -2.33
N ALA A 174 -2.11 0.67 -1.25
CA ALA A 174 -1.63 0.73 0.14
C ALA A 174 -1.43 -0.66 0.77
N GLY A 175 -1.62 -1.74 0.02
CA GLY A 175 -1.48 -3.10 0.52
C GLY A 175 -2.75 -3.73 1.11
N ALA A 176 -3.92 -3.09 0.96
CA ALA A 176 -5.18 -3.74 1.31
C ALA A 176 -5.51 -4.82 0.28
N MET A 177 -6.07 -5.95 0.74
CA MET A 177 -6.21 -7.16 -0.07
C MET A 177 -7.51 -7.89 0.23
N GLY A 178 -7.95 -8.74 -0.70
CA GLY A 178 -9.15 -9.56 -0.51
C GLY A 178 -10.44 -8.76 -0.55
N ASN A 179 -11.48 -9.28 0.10
CA ASN A 179 -12.83 -8.70 0.11
C ASN A 179 -13.03 -7.67 1.23
N VAL A 180 -12.31 -7.84 2.34
CA VAL A 180 -12.25 -7.04 3.56
C VAL A 180 -10.99 -7.42 4.33
#